data_AF-A0A7K6Z0D5-F1
#
_entry.id   AF-A0A7K6Z0D5-F1
#
_cell.length_a   1.000
_cell.length_b   1.000
_cell.length_c   1.000
_cell.angle_alpha   90.00
_cell.angle_beta   90.00
_cell.angle_gamma   90.00
#
_symmetry.space_group_name_H-M   'P 1'
#
loop_
_entity.id
_entity.type
_entity.pdbx_description
1 polymer ?
#
loop_
_entity_poly.entity_id
_entity_poly.type
_entity_poly.pdbx_seq_one_letter_code
_entity_poly.pdbx_strand_id
1 'polypeptide(L)'
;SHGNKEVFSCRGIKLAVDWFLERGHKDVTVFVPAWRKEQSRPDALITDQEILRKLEKEKILVFTPSRRVQGRRVVCYDDRFIVKLAFESDGIIVSNDNYRDLANEKPEWKKFIDERLLMYSFVNDK
;
A
#
# COMPACT_ATOMS: atom_id res chain seq x y z
N SER A 1 -5.18 9.49 2.25
CA SER A 1 -5.58 10.04 0.94
C SER A 1 -7.09 9.99 0.76
N HIS A 2 -7.71 8.82 0.88
CA HIS A 2 -9.17 8.67 0.84
C HIS A 2 -9.81 9.03 2.20
N GLY A 3 -10.90 9.78 2.19
CA GLY A 3 -11.62 10.19 3.41
C GLY A 3 -10.81 11.14 4.31
N ASN A 4 -10.95 10.96 5.63
CA ASN A 4 -10.20 11.76 6.62
C ASN A 4 -8.71 11.36 6.61
N LYS A 5 -7.82 12.34 6.51
CA LYS A 5 -6.36 12.14 6.49
C LYS A 5 -5.80 11.48 7.76
N GLU A 6 -6.52 11.55 8.88
CA GLU A 6 -6.13 10.95 10.16
C GLU A 6 -6.62 9.50 10.32
N VAL A 7 -7.41 8.98 9.37
CA VAL A 7 -8.01 7.65 9.42
C VAL A 7 -7.49 6.79 8.29
N PHE A 8 -7.12 5.55 8.60
CA PHE A 8 -6.83 4.55 7.58
C PHE A 8 -8.13 4.02 6.99
N SER A 9 -8.50 4.52 5.81
CA SER A 9 -9.73 4.10 5.12
C SER A 9 -9.47 2.94 4.17
N CYS A 10 -9.90 1.73 4.55
CA CYS A 10 -9.73 0.53 3.72
C CYS A 10 -10.59 0.58 2.45
N ARG A 11 -11.70 1.34 2.46
CA ARG A 11 -12.52 1.58 1.27
C ARG A 11 -11.73 2.23 0.14
N GLY A 12 -10.80 3.14 0.45
CA GLY A 12 -9.92 3.75 -0.55
C GLY A 12 -9.06 2.73 -1.29
N ILE A 13 -8.62 1.66 -0.62
CA ILE A 13 -7.87 0.56 -1.24
C ILE A 13 -8.78 -0.19 -2.21
N LYS A 14 -10.01 -0.52 -1.79
CA LYS A 14 -10.96 -1.23 -2.65
C LYS A 14 -11.29 -0.43 -3.92
N LEU A 15 -11.54 0.87 -3.78
CA LEU A 15 -11.80 1.77 -4.91
C LEU A 15 -10.64 1.81 -5.89
N ALA A 16 -9.41 1.95 -5.40
CA ALA A 16 -8.22 1.93 -6.25
C ALA A 16 -8.07 0.58 -6.97
N VAL A 17 -8.22 -0.54 -6.26
CA VAL A 17 -8.16 -1.89 -6.85
C VAL A 17 -9.22 -2.05 -7.93
N ASP A 18 -10.46 -1.70 -7.64
CA ASP A 18 -11.59 -1.82 -8.57
C ASP A 18 -11.36 -1.01 -9.84
N TRP A 19 -10.81 0.20 -9.72
CA TRP A 19 -10.47 1.04 -10.87
C TRP A 19 -9.53 0.32 -11.86
N PHE A 20 -8.55 -0.46 -11.38
CA PHE A 20 -7.69 -1.25 -12.25
C PHE A 20 -8.38 -2.51 -12.77
N LEU A 21 -9.13 -3.22 -11.93
CA LEU A 21 -9.84 -4.45 -12.33
C LEU A 21 -10.89 -4.17 -13.42
N GLU A 22 -11.67 -3.09 -13.29
CA GLU A 22 -12.68 -2.66 -14.27
C GLU A 22 -12.08 -2.33 -15.64
N ARG A 23 -10.79 -1.97 -15.67
CA ARG A 23 -10.02 -1.71 -16.90
C ARG A 23 -9.36 -2.97 -17.47
N GLY A 24 -9.59 -4.13 -16.86
CA GLY A 24 -9.10 -5.42 -17.33
C GLY A 24 -7.72 -5.82 -16.81
N HIS A 25 -7.14 -5.06 -15.87
CA HIS A 25 -5.90 -5.48 -15.22
C HIS A 25 -6.15 -6.72 -14.34
N LYS A 26 -5.28 -7.71 -14.45
CA LYS A 26 -5.38 -8.98 -13.69
C LYS A 26 -4.32 -9.13 -12.60
N ASP A 27 -3.19 -8.46 -12.78
CA ASP A 27 -2.08 -8.49 -11.84
C ASP A 27 -2.07 -7.17 -11.06
N VAL A 28 -2.69 -7.20 -9.89
CA VAL A 28 -2.76 -6.07 -8.96
C VAL A 28 -2.35 -6.58 -7.60
N THR A 29 -1.28 -6.01 -7.06
CA THR A 29 -0.78 -6.35 -5.72
C THR A 29 -0.83 -5.12 -4.82
N VAL A 30 -1.44 -5.26 -3.65
CA VAL A 30 -1.53 -4.24 -2.61
C VAL A 30 -0.70 -4.68 -1.41
N PHE A 31 0.21 -3.84 -0.93
CA PHE A 31 0.94 -4.07 0.31
C PHE A 31 0.33 -3.28 1.47
N VAL A 32 0.09 -3.96 2.59
CA VAL A 32 -0.36 -3.33 3.83
C VAL A 32 0.38 -3.96 5.02
N PRO A 33 0.86 -3.19 6.00
CA PRO A 33 1.53 -3.78 7.17
C PRO A 33 0.60 -4.66 8.00
N ALA A 34 1.08 -5.84 8.40
CA ALA A 34 0.27 -6.84 9.10
C ALA A 34 -0.39 -6.33 10.40
N TRP A 35 0.20 -5.35 11.09
CA TRP A 35 -0.38 -4.75 12.29
C TRP A 35 -1.70 -4.03 12.01
N ARG A 36 -2.00 -3.68 10.76
CA ARG A 36 -3.32 -3.15 10.36
C ARG A 36 -4.44 -4.18 10.48
N LYS A 37 -4.14 -5.44 10.82
CA LYS A 37 -5.12 -6.47 11.24
C LYS A 37 -5.49 -6.40 12.71
N GLU A 38 -4.68 -5.72 13.54
CA GLU A 38 -4.95 -5.55 14.97
C GLU A 38 -6.20 -4.68 15.17
N GLN A 39 -6.83 -4.78 16.34
CA GLN A 39 -7.98 -3.94 16.68
C GLN A 39 -7.63 -2.45 16.56
N SER A 40 -8.58 -1.67 16.02
CA SER A 40 -8.46 -0.21 15.91
C SER A 40 -8.14 0.41 17.27
N ARG A 41 -7.22 1.39 17.28
CA ARG A 41 -6.81 2.12 18.48
C ARG A 41 -6.98 3.62 18.26
N PRO A 42 -7.13 4.43 19.32
CA PRO A 42 -7.29 5.88 19.18
C PRO A 42 -6.15 6.56 18.42
N ASP A 43 -4.93 6.05 18.54
CA ASP A 43 -3.72 6.55 17.86
C ASP A 43 -3.55 6.01 16.42
N ALA A 44 -4.39 5.06 16.00
CA ALA A 44 -4.30 4.41 14.70
C ALA A 44 -5.68 3.96 14.21
N LEU A 45 -6.58 4.93 13.99
CA LEU A 45 -7.93 4.68 13.55
C LEU A 45 -7.95 4.01 12.16
N ILE A 46 -8.81 3.02 12.01
CA ILE A 46 -9.05 2.27 10.78
C ILE A 46 -10.55 2.05 10.58
N THR A 47 -11.00 2.15 9.34
CA THR A 47 -12.41 1.94 8.92
C THR A 47 -12.49 0.86 7.86
N ASP A 48 -13.58 0.09 7.86
CA ASP A 48 -13.86 -1.00 6.91
C ASP A 48 -12.75 -2.08 6.86
N GLN A 49 -12.19 -2.42 8.03
CA GLN A 49 -11.02 -3.28 8.17
C GLN A 49 -11.21 -4.69 7.54
N GLU A 50 -12.45 -5.18 7.47
CA GLU A 50 -12.80 -6.45 6.84
C GLU A 50 -12.46 -6.50 5.35
N ILE A 51 -12.37 -5.35 4.66
CA ILE A 51 -11.92 -5.26 3.27
C ILE A 51 -10.51 -5.84 3.11
N LEU A 52 -9.60 -5.60 4.07
CA LEU A 52 -8.23 -6.09 3.97
C LEU A 52 -8.18 -7.62 3.92
N ARG A 53 -9.02 -8.28 4.72
CA ARG A 53 -9.12 -9.75 4.74
C ARG A 53 -9.78 -10.31 3.48
N LYS A 54 -10.72 -9.57 2.88
CA LYS A 54 -11.34 -9.96 1.60
C LYS A 54 -10.32 -9.92 0.48
N LEU A 55 -9.58 -8.80 0.35
CA LEU A 55 -8.53 -8.65 -0.66
C LEU A 55 -7.36 -9.64 -0.47
N GLU A 56 -7.02 -10.00 0.78
CA GLU A 56 -6.03 -11.05 1.07
C GLU A 56 -6.50 -12.42 0.54
N LYS A 57 -7.77 -12.78 0.76
CA LYS A 57 -8.36 -14.03 0.23
C LYS A 57 -8.41 -14.07 -1.29
N GLU A 58 -8.61 -12.92 -1.92
CA GLU A 58 -8.59 -12.74 -3.38
C GLU A 58 -7.16 -12.73 -3.96
N LYS A 59 -6.13 -12.86 -3.11
CA LYS A 59 -4.70 -12.79 -3.48
C LYS A 59 -4.27 -11.47 -4.11
N ILE A 60 -5.04 -10.39 -3.87
CA ILE A 60 -4.73 -9.04 -4.29
C ILE A 60 -3.90 -8.32 -3.22
N LEU A 61 -4.22 -8.53 -1.95
CA LEU A 61 -3.51 -7.89 -0.84
C LEU A 61 -2.52 -8.85 -0.18
N VAL A 62 -1.30 -8.36 0.03
CA VAL A 62 -0.24 -9.04 0.76
C VAL A 62 0.09 -8.25 2.02
N PHE A 63 0.02 -8.92 3.18
CA PHE A 63 0.47 -8.30 4.41
C PHE A 63 1.99 -8.36 4.55
N THR A 64 2.62 -7.21 4.71
CA THR A 64 4.05 -7.15 4.99
C THR A 64 4.33 -7.49 6.46
N PRO A 65 5.49 -8.10 6.78
CA PRO A 65 5.81 -8.51 8.14
C PRO A 65 5.83 -7.34 9.12
N SER A 66 5.21 -7.56 10.28
CA SER A 66 5.35 -6.68 11.44
C SER A 66 5.33 -7.53 12.71
N ARG A 67 6.11 -7.16 13.72
CA ARG A 67 6.20 -7.92 14.99
C ARG A 67 6.25 -7.00 16.20
N ARG A 68 5.99 -7.55 17.39
CA ARG A 68 6.24 -6.88 18.66
C ARG A 68 7.54 -7.38 19.28
N VAL A 69 8.42 -6.47 19.65
CA VAL A 69 9.67 -6.75 20.36
C VAL A 69 9.64 -5.92 21.64
N GLN A 70 9.69 -6.57 22.80
CA GLN A 70 9.64 -5.91 24.12
C GLN A 70 8.44 -4.94 24.27
N GLY A 71 7.26 -5.35 23.80
CA GLY A 71 6.05 -4.51 23.85
C GLY A 71 5.99 -3.37 22.83
N ARG A 72 7.08 -3.09 22.11
CA ARG A 72 7.14 -2.08 21.03
C ARG A 72 6.87 -2.72 19.68
N ARG A 73 6.16 -2.02 18.80
CA ARG A 73 5.90 -2.46 17.43
C ARG A 73 7.14 -2.20 16.57
N VAL A 74 7.61 -3.24 15.91
CA VAL A 74 8.65 -3.18 14.88
C VAL A 74 7.97 -3.49 13.55
N VAL A 75 7.98 -2.51 12.65
CA VAL A 75 7.37 -2.61 11.31
C VAL A 75 8.51 -2.69 10.30
N CYS A 76 8.44 -3.65 9.38
CA CYS A 76 9.36 -3.66 8.24
C CYS A 76 9.05 -2.48 7.31
N TYR A 77 10.03 -2.04 6.54
CA TYR A 77 9.82 -0.93 5.62
C TYR A 77 9.03 -1.42 4.40
N ASP A 78 7.72 -1.14 4.40
CA ASP A 78 6.78 -1.64 3.39
C ASP A 78 7.14 -1.15 1.98
N ASP A 79 7.64 0.09 1.89
CA ASP A 79 8.09 0.73 0.66
C ASP A 79 9.10 -0.11 -0.11
N ARG A 80 9.97 -0.83 0.59
CA ARG A 80 10.97 -1.69 -0.05
C ARG A 80 10.31 -2.87 -0.76
N PHE A 81 9.25 -3.45 -0.19
CA PHE A 81 8.49 -4.51 -0.86
C PHE A 81 7.76 -3.96 -2.09
N ILE A 82 7.19 -2.76 -1.99
CA ILE A 82 6.48 -2.09 -3.09
C ILE A 82 7.43 -1.84 -4.26
N VAL A 83 8.54 -1.11 -4.01
CA VAL A 83 9.50 -0.74 -5.06
C VAL A 83 10.15 -1.99 -5.65
N LYS A 84 10.56 -2.94 -4.82
CA LYS A 84 11.21 -4.16 -5.29
C LYS A 84 10.30 -5.00 -6.16
N LEU A 85 9.05 -5.25 -5.75
CA LEU A 85 8.11 -6.05 -6.55
C LEU A 85 7.84 -5.38 -7.89
N ALA A 86 7.52 -4.08 -7.89
CA ALA A 86 7.22 -3.35 -9.12
C ALA A 86 8.44 -3.31 -10.05
N PHE A 87 9.65 -3.16 -9.51
CA PHE A 87 10.89 -3.18 -10.29
C PHE A 87 11.16 -4.56 -10.91
N GLU A 88 11.02 -5.64 -10.13
CA GLU A 88 11.28 -7.00 -10.59
C GLU A 88 10.22 -7.50 -11.60
N SER A 89 8.99 -6.97 -11.55
CA SER A 89 7.91 -7.32 -12.48
C SER A 89 7.78 -6.37 -13.69
N ASP A 90 8.65 -5.35 -13.80
CA ASP A 90 8.52 -4.24 -14.75
C ASP A 90 7.12 -3.57 -14.73
N GLY A 91 6.55 -3.45 -13.52
CA GLY A 91 5.23 -2.88 -13.27
C GLY A 91 5.25 -1.35 -13.04
N ILE A 92 4.16 -0.85 -12.47
CA ILE A 92 4.02 0.53 -12.01
C ILE A 92 3.77 0.58 -10.50
N ILE A 93 4.10 1.71 -9.87
CA ILE A 93 3.78 1.95 -8.45
C ILE A 93 2.64 2.96 -8.38
N VAL A 94 1.59 2.66 -7.62
CA VAL A 94 0.49 3.60 -7.37
C VAL A 94 0.66 4.20 -5.98
N SER A 95 1.23 5.41 -5.90
CA SER A 95 1.51 6.09 -4.63
C SER A 95 1.69 7.59 -4.85
N ASN A 96 1.52 8.35 -3.76
CA ASN A 96 1.90 9.77 -3.70
C ASN A 96 3.20 10.00 -2.92
N ASP A 97 3.81 8.93 -2.38
CA ASP A 97 5.16 8.98 -1.83
C ASP A 97 6.18 8.88 -2.95
N ASN A 98 7.28 9.63 -2.81
CA ASN A 98 8.39 9.62 -3.77
C ASN A 98 9.51 8.66 -3.36
N TYR A 99 9.40 7.97 -2.22
CA TYR A 99 10.36 6.95 -1.76
C TYR A 99 11.82 7.44 -1.81
N ARG A 100 12.06 8.69 -1.37
CA ARG A 100 13.34 9.39 -1.58
C ARG A 100 14.52 8.67 -0.95
N ASP A 101 14.30 7.99 0.15
CA ASP A 101 15.29 7.15 0.83
C ASP A 101 15.69 5.96 -0.04
N LEU A 102 14.74 5.24 -0.64
CA LEU A 102 14.99 4.11 -1.53
C LEU A 102 15.61 4.55 -2.86
N ALA A 103 15.18 5.69 -3.39
CA ALA A 103 15.78 6.29 -4.59
C ALA A 103 17.26 6.65 -4.37
N ASN A 104 17.64 7.08 -3.17
CA ASN A 104 19.03 7.38 -2.84
C ASN A 104 19.88 6.13 -2.55
N GLU A 105 19.26 4.99 -2.25
CA GLU A 105 19.98 3.74 -1.99
C GLU A 105 20.55 3.12 -3.28
N LYS A 106 19.78 3.18 -4.38
CA LYS A 106 20.13 2.54 -5.65
C LYS A 106 19.80 3.44 -6.85
N PRO A 107 20.77 3.77 -7.72
CA PRO A 107 20.51 4.57 -8.92
C PRO A 107 19.45 3.95 -9.85
N GLU A 108 19.41 2.62 -9.95
CA GLU A 108 18.39 1.93 -10.76
C GLU A 108 16.97 2.11 -10.22
N TRP A 109 16.81 2.16 -8.89
CA TRP A 109 15.51 2.39 -8.26
C TRP A 109 15.07 3.83 -8.41
N LYS A 110 15.99 4.79 -8.32
CA LYS A 110 15.67 6.19 -8.61
C LYS A 110 15.05 6.34 -9.99
N LYS A 111 15.74 5.84 -11.02
CA LYS A 111 15.25 5.90 -12.40
C LYS A 111 13.87 5.22 -12.54
N PHE A 112 13.71 4.04 -11.95
CA PHE A 112 12.45 3.32 -11.99
C PHE A 112 11.31 4.09 -11.32
N ILE A 113 11.52 4.63 -10.12
CA ILE A 113 10.50 5.41 -9.40
C ILE A 113 10.12 6.66 -10.22
N ASP A 114 11.11 7.38 -10.75
CA ASP A 114 10.86 8.58 -11.58
C ASP A 114 10.04 8.27 -12.84
N GLU A 115 10.21 7.09 -13.45
CA GLU A 115 9.55 6.71 -14.70
C GLU A 115 8.23 5.92 -14.50
N ARG A 116 8.01 5.30 -13.34
CA ARG A 116 6.92 4.31 -13.13
C ARG A 116 6.00 4.64 -11.95
N LEU A 117 6.17 5.78 -11.29
CA LEU A 117 5.28 6.25 -10.23
C LEU A 117 4.02 6.91 -10.80
N LEU A 118 2.86 6.32 -10.51
CA LEU A 118 1.54 6.85 -10.82
C LEU A 118 0.93 7.49 -9.56
N MET A 119 0.88 8.82 -9.56
CA MET A 119 0.23 9.61 -8.51
C MET A 119 -1.28 9.67 -8.71
N TYR A 120 -2.00 9.91 -7.61
CA TYR A 120 -3.46 9.99 -7.62
C TYR A 120 -3.98 11.02 -6.62
N SER A 121 -5.25 11.39 -6.77
CA SER A 121 -5.98 12.20 -5.80
C SER A 121 -7.38 11.65 -5.65
N PHE A 122 -7.91 11.70 -4.43
CA PHE A 122 -9.29 11.32 -4.17
C PHE A 122 -10.17 12.57 -4.08
N VAL A 123 -11.30 12.55 -4.78
CA VAL A 123 -12.43 13.46 -4.63
C VAL A 123 -13.62 12.64 -4.15
N ASN A 124 -13.78 12.58 -2.82
CA ASN A 124 -14.68 11.65 -2.14
C ASN A 124 -14.29 10.20 -2.48
N ASP A 125 -15.19 9.46 -3.12
CA ASP A 125 -15.02 8.05 -3.50
C ASP A 125 -14.47 7.87 -4.94
N LYS A 126 -13.93 8.94 -5.55
CA LYS A 126 -13.38 8.92 -6.91
C LYS A 126 -11.91 9.31 -6.94
#